data_AF-A0A3Q0JKX5-F1
#
_entry.id   AF-A0A3Q0JKX5-F1
#
_cell.length_a   1.000
_cell.length_b   1.000
_cell.length_c   1.000
_cell.angle_alpha   90.00
_cell.angle_beta   90.00
_cell.angle_gamma   90.00
#
_symmetry.space_group_name_H-M   'P 1'
#
loop_
_entity.id
_entity.type
_entity.pdbx_description
1 polymer ?
#
loop_
_entity_poly.entity_id
_entity_poly.type
_entity_poly.pdbx_seq_one_letter_code
_entity_poly.pdbx_strand_id
1 'polypeptide(L)' 'RSKVSAVAGDCSLPGLGLSETDRATLVKQVNIVFHGAATVRFDEHIKMAVKINVCGVQAMLQLAREMKDLK' A
#
# COMPACT_ATOMS: atom_id res chain seq x y z
N ARG A 1 15.08 -10.17 -18.45
CA ARG A 1 14.92 -9.22 -17.32
C ARG A 1 13.45 -9.20 -16.94
N SER A 2 13.09 -9.50 -15.69
CA SER A 2 11.71 -9.30 -15.23
C SER A 2 11.41 -7.82 -15.10
N LYS A 3 10.25 -7.36 -15.57
CA LYS A 3 9.75 -5.98 -15.39
C LYS A 3 8.82 -5.86 -14.18
N VAL A 4 8.50 -6.97 -13.54
CA VAL A 4 7.52 -7.08 -12.46
C VAL A 4 8.15 -7.79 -11.28
N SER A 5 7.97 -7.24 -10.09
CA SER A 5 8.30 -7.86 -8.81
C SER A 5 7.07 -7.80 -7.94
N ALA A 6 6.63 -8.95 -7.43
CA ALA A 6 5.52 -9.01 -6.48
C ALA A 6 6.03 -8.72 -5.06
N VAL A 7 5.22 -8.03 -4.28
CA VAL A 7 5.44 -7.79 -2.84
C VAL A 7 4.16 -8.20 -2.13
N ALA A 8 4.28 -9.00 -1.07
CA ALA A 8 3.12 -9.41 -0.28
C ALA A 8 2.64 -8.23 0.57
N GLY A 9 1.32 -8.02 0.62
CA GLY A 9 0.71 -6.96 1.42
C GLY A 9 -0.82 -7.02 1.37
N ASP A 10 -1.45 -6.33 2.31
CA ASP A 10 -2.89 -6.17 2.44
C ASP A 10 -3.23 -4.79 3.01
N CYS A 11 -4.00 -4.00 2.26
CA CYS A 11 -4.44 -2.66 2.67
C CYS A 11 -5.36 -2.68 3.91
N SER A 12 -5.94 -3.83 4.25
CA SER A 12 -6.72 -4.01 5.48
C SER A 12 -5.85 -4.17 6.73
N LEU A 13 -4.53 -4.38 6.58
CA LEU A 13 -3.61 -4.62 7.69
C LEU A 13 -2.78 -3.37 8.05
N PRO A 14 -2.34 -3.26 9.32
CA PRO A 14 -1.39 -2.21 9.73
C PRO A 14 -0.13 -2.24 8.85
N GLY A 15 0.37 -1.06 8.48
CA GLY A 15 1.57 -0.96 7.65
C GLY A 15 1.44 -1.63 6.28
N LEU A 16 0.20 -1.78 5.78
CA LEU A 16 -0.12 -2.44 4.51
C LEU A 16 0.23 -3.94 4.50
N GLY A 17 0.42 -4.56 5.67
CA GLY A 17 0.82 -5.96 5.79
C GLY A 17 2.22 -6.26 5.24
N LEU A 18 3.06 -5.23 5.05
CA LEU A 18 4.40 -5.38 4.51
C LEU A 18 5.36 -5.98 5.53
N SER A 19 6.28 -6.82 5.07
CA SER A 19 7.47 -7.17 5.83
C SER A 19 8.39 -5.95 5.99
N GLU A 20 9.22 -5.92 7.03
CA GLU A 20 10.19 -4.84 7.22
C GLU A 20 11.18 -4.73 6.04
N THR A 21 11.58 -5.88 5.48
CA THR A 21 12.50 -5.96 4.33
C THR A 21 11.88 -5.40 3.06
N ASP A 22 10.61 -5.73 2.79
CA ASP A 22 9.91 -5.20 1.62
C ASP A 22 9.66 -3.70 1.78
N ARG A 23 9.24 -3.28 2.97
CA ARG A 23 9.04 -1.85 3.28
C ARG A 23 10.31 -1.03 3.05
N ALA A 24 11.45 -1.50 3.54
CA ALA A 24 12.74 -0.84 3.33
C ALA A 24 13.13 -0.77 1.85
N THR A 25 12.82 -1.83 1.09
CA THR A 25 13.04 -1.89 -0.36
C THR A 25 12.20 -0.84 -1.09
N LEU A 26 10.90 -0.77 -0.78
CA LEU A 26 9.99 0.22 -1.37
C LEU A 26 10.40 1.66 -1.06
N VAL A 27 10.73 1.95 0.20
CA VAL A 27 11.21 3.26 0.65
C VAL A 27 12.47 3.71 -0.10
N LYS A 28 13.35 2.77 -0.44
CA LYS A 28 14.61 3.05 -1.13
C LYS A 28 14.48 3.19 -2.65
N GLN A 29 13.52 2.51 -3.27
CA GLN A 29 13.55 2.26 -4.73
C GLN A 29 12.34 2.81 -5.50
N VAL A 30 11.25 3.18 -4.83
CA VAL A 30 10.04 3.66 -5.50
C VAL A 30 10.12 5.15 -5.78
N ASN A 31 9.88 5.54 -7.03
CA ASN A 31 9.83 6.93 -7.47
C ASN A 31 8.42 7.45 -7.78
N ILE A 32 7.47 6.54 -8.05
CA ILE A 32 6.10 6.87 -8.43
C ILE A 32 5.19 5.82 -7.79
N VAL A 33 4.09 6.27 -7.17
CA VAL A 33 3.07 5.41 -6.58
C VAL A 33 1.76 5.55 -7.35
N PHE A 34 1.26 4.42 -7.84
CA PHE A 34 -0.12 4.32 -8.34
C PHE A 34 -0.92 3.51 -7.33
N HIS A 35 -1.85 4.16 -6.64
CA HIS A 35 -2.69 3.50 -5.65
C HIS A 35 -4.09 3.25 -6.21
N GLY A 36 -4.34 2.01 -6.62
CA GLY A 36 -5.65 1.55 -7.12
C GLY A 36 -6.24 0.39 -6.32
N ALA A 37 -5.69 0.10 -5.13
CA ALA A 37 -6.19 -0.97 -4.27
C ALA A 37 -7.42 -0.48 -3.49
N ALA A 38 -8.55 -1.18 -3.65
CA ALA A 38 -9.79 -0.89 -2.97
C ALA A 38 -10.69 -2.14 -2.94
N THR A 39 -11.66 -2.18 -2.03
CA THR A 39 -12.86 -3.01 -2.18
C THR A 39 -13.97 -2.16 -2.79
N VAL A 40 -14.61 -2.66 -3.85
CA VAL A 40 -15.72 -1.99 -4.56
C VAL A 40 -17.04 -2.73 -4.36
N ARG A 41 -17.10 -3.62 -3.37
CA ARG A 41 -18.29 -4.39 -3.02
C ARG A 41 -19.31 -3.49 -2.34
N PHE A 42 -20.53 -3.46 -2.86
CA PHE A 42 -21.63 -2.65 -2.31
C PHE A 42 -22.19 -3.24 -1.00
N ASP A 43 -22.01 -4.53 -0.77
CA ASP A 43 -22.44 -5.29 0.40
C ASP A 43 -21.31 -5.51 1.43
N GLU A 44 -20.16 -4.86 1.24
CA GLU A 44 -19.04 -4.93 2.18
C GLU A 44 -19.43 -4.33 3.53
N HIS A 45 -18.99 -4.96 4.62
CA HIS A 45 -19.21 -4.40 5.93
C HIS A 45 -18.49 -3.04 6.03
N ILE A 46 -19.20 -1.97 6.39
CA ILE A 46 -18.67 -0.59 6.36
C ILE A 46 -17.32 -0.45 7.09
N LYS A 47 -17.14 -1.12 8.23
CA LYS A 47 -15.86 -1.12 8.95
C LYS A 47 -14.70 -1.67 8.12
N MET A 48 -14.95 -2.71 7.32
CA MET A 48 -13.94 -3.30 6.43
C MET A 48 -13.68 -2.38 5.24
N ALA A 49 -14.72 -1.85 4.61
CA ALA A 49 -14.60 -0.88 3.52
C ALA A 49 -13.79 0.35 3.94
N VAL A 50 -14.03 0.88 5.14
CA VAL A 50 -13.24 1.98 5.72
C VAL A 50 -11.78 1.56 5.93
N LYS A 51 -11.53 0.36 6.47
CA LYS A 51 -10.17 -0.13 6.71
C LYS A 51 -9.35 -0.21 5.42
N ILE A 52 -9.95 -0.72 4.34
CA ILE A 52 -9.28 -0.88 3.04
C ILE A 52 -9.19 0.45 2.31
N ASN A 53 -10.33 1.12 2.07
CA ASN A 53 -10.42 2.24 1.13
C ASN A 53 -10.01 3.58 1.75
N VAL A 54 -10.03 3.70 3.09
CA VAL A 54 -9.68 4.96 3.79
C VAL A 54 -8.38 4.78 4.57
N CYS A 55 -8.32 3.81 5.48
CA CYS A 55 -7.11 3.59 6.28
C CYS A 55 -5.95 3.05 5.42
N GLY A 56 -6.22 2.21 4.42
CA GLY A 56 -5.22 1.77 3.45
C GLY A 56 -4.58 2.92 2.67
N VAL A 57 -5.38 3.88 2.20
CA VAL A 57 -4.89 5.11 1.56
C VAL A 57 -4.01 5.91 2.53
N GLN A 58 -4.45 6.08 3.78
CA GLN A 58 -3.67 6.77 4.81
C GLN A 58 -2.31 6.10 5.05
N ALA A 59 -2.28 4.76 5.15
CA ALA A 59 -1.05 4.00 5.32
C ALA A 59 -0.12 4.09 4.09
N MET A 60 -0.68 4.08 2.87
CA MET A 60 0.08 4.31 1.63
C MET A 60 0.70 5.71 1.60
N LEU A 61 -0.03 6.75 2.01
CA LEU A 61 0.50 8.11 2.10
C LEU A 61 1.62 8.23 3.14
N GLN A 62 1.50 7.53 4.27
CA GLN A 62 2.57 7.48 5.27
C GLN A 62 3.82 6.81 4.70
N LEU A 63 3.68 5.67 4.04
CA LEU A 63 4.80 4.99 3.38
C LEU A 63 5.43 5.88 2.28
N ALA A 64 4.60 6.54 1.46
CA ALA A 64 5.06 7.40 0.38
C ALA A 64 5.89 8.59 0.88
N ARG A 65 5.56 9.16 2.05
CA ARG A 65 6.36 10.23 2.68
C ARG A 65 7.76 9.82 3.07
N GLU A 66 8.00 8.51 3.25
CA GLU A 66 9.32 7.99 3.60
C GLU A 66 10.16 7.67 2.37
N MET A 67 9.54 7.56 1.18
CA MET A 67 10.23 7.24 -0.07
C MET A 67 11.17 8.37 -0.47
N LYS A 68 12.46 8.04 -0.61
CA LYS A 68 13.52 9.04 -0.78
C LYS A 68 13.51 9.74 -2.13
N ASP A 69 13.06 9.03 -3.16
CA ASP A 69 13.15 9.47 -4.55
C ASP A 69 11.76 9.62 -5.20
N LEU A 70 10.71 9.81 -4.38
CA LEU A 70 9.35 10.03 -4.86
C LEU A 70 9.26 11.36 -5.63
N LYS A 71 8.68 11.33 -6.83
CA LYS A 71 8.57 12.49 -7.73
C LYS A 71 7.27 13.26 -7.56
#